data_AF-A0A7S0MQM9-F1
#
_entry.id   AF-A0A7S0MQM9-F1
#
_cell.length_a   1.000
_cell.length_b   1.000
_cell.length_c   1.000
_cell.angle_alpha   90.00
_cell.angle_beta   90.00
_cell.angle_gamma   90.00
#
_symmetry.space_group_name_H-M   'P 1'
#
loop_
_entity.id
_entity.type
_entity.pdbx_description
1 polymer ?
#
loop_
_entity_poly.entity_id
_entity_poly.type
_entity_poly.pdbx_seq_one_letter_code
_entity_poly.pdbx_strand_id
1 'polypeptide(L)'
;MFPDTLRKRTQRDILDAQIFVKRDVDIYCLSVLMFFIVVTIGGLAYVNVNFSPSSASSPVAILDQTRQSFLNEMQDLEKLKIIAEDRENMCVAWRDVEGCVLDGVRRPRHDKDCGAVILPSETGWCDCKDGTGTHFHVDFDCAVEGRTERKESITCARVCMSRIQDGRDKSRKLSRAYEASAKRAESLVEAERRRKEEAARKRREDEEQEAAAQPIRALIREGDDMVGEIFSMIETKQLKAAEALLEKTRNVYELAGVVVTAQENDSRWELRDLHKKPYASPQEMALSGVAEKLYQAMQNEEEQARQWREAMEAERLRQEAAIREAAAEVERRQLLELEELRRQQEERMRELARVAQEEALELIRSKQRLEEEDRIRRGMSAEELRHREMRHVSIDEEEDPEAREARRRYAEFLERRRAHSEGLSSSGPPSLESDQEVAPSEARIQVTESGAPSVAVGLNPPSAFHEPAIQHERSGPRRVLTQALDTEPQLGGAPALQPGSLPEEFLQPSTALRRQATDSDSGAEATAETDIIPQEVFL
;
A
#
# COMPACT_ATOMS: atom_id res chain seq x y z
N MET A 1 -57.92 8.42 -40.30
CA MET A 1 -57.18 7.14 -40.25
C MET A 1 -55.93 7.37 -39.40
N PHE A 2 -56.00 7.05 -38.12
CA PHE A 2 -54.85 7.06 -37.19
C PHE A 2 -54.57 5.60 -36.81
N PRO A 3 -53.30 5.16 -36.69
CA PRO A 3 -52.98 3.74 -36.77
C PRO A 3 -53.05 3.05 -35.40
N ASP A 4 -53.71 1.88 -35.38
CA ASP A 4 -53.90 0.95 -34.26
C ASP A 4 -52.60 0.35 -33.66
N THR A 5 -51.42 0.77 -34.12
CA THR A 5 -50.14 0.22 -33.71
C THR A 5 -49.63 0.78 -32.38
N LEU A 6 -50.03 2.00 -32.00
CA LEU A 6 -49.64 2.60 -30.72
C LEU A 6 -50.35 1.94 -29.53
N ARG A 7 -51.60 1.48 -29.69
CA ARG A 7 -52.39 0.90 -28.60
C ARG A 7 -51.87 -0.47 -28.14
N LYS A 8 -51.22 -1.24 -29.04
CA LYS A 8 -50.70 -2.57 -28.72
C LYS A 8 -49.36 -2.56 -27.98
N ARG A 9 -48.55 -1.50 -28.11
CA ARG A 9 -47.29 -1.37 -27.35
C ARG A 9 -47.55 -0.97 -25.90
N THR A 10 -48.41 0.02 -25.67
CA THR A 10 -48.73 0.48 -24.30
C THR A 10 -49.39 -0.60 -23.46
N GLN A 11 -50.16 -1.50 -24.06
CA GLN A 11 -50.82 -2.58 -23.33
C GLN A 11 -49.86 -3.70 -22.90
N ARG A 12 -48.75 -3.91 -23.63
CA ARG A 12 -47.71 -4.88 -23.26
C ARG A 12 -46.84 -4.34 -22.12
N ASP A 13 -46.47 -3.06 -22.18
CA ASP A 13 -45.65 -2.42 -21.14
C ASP A 13 -46.37 -2.34 -19.79
N ILE A 14 -47.71 -2.19 -19.78
CA ILE A 14 -48.51 -2.21 -18.54
C ILE A 14 -48.60 -3.63 -17.94
N LEU A 15 -48.64 -4.67 -18.77
CA LEU A 15 -48.68 -6.06 -18.31
C LEU A 15 -47.32 -6.51 -17.74
N ASP A 16 -46.22 -6.10 -18.36
CA ASP A 16 -44.88 -6.40 -17.86
C ASP A 16 -44.59 -5.65 -16.55
N ALA A 17 -45.07 -4.41 -16.39
CA ALA A 17 -44.99 -3.67 -15.14
C ALA A 17 -45.79 -4.32 -13.99
N GLN A 18 -46.96 -4.90 -14.28
CA GLN A 18 -47.76 -5.61 -13.27
C GLN A 18 -47.13 -6.94 -12.84
N ILE A 19 -46.43 -7.63 -13.73
CA ILE A 19 -45.72 -8.88 -13.40
C ILE A 19 -44.49 -8.58 -12.54
N PHE A 20 -43.79 -7.48 -12.79
CA PHE A 20 -42.62 -7.08 -12.01
C PHE A 20 -42.96 -6.71 -10.56
N VAL A 21 -44.01 -5.90 -10.37
CA VAL A 21 -44.45 -5.48 -9.02
C VAL A 21 -44.94 -6.67 -8.18
N LYS A 22 -45.59 -7.66 -8.80
CA LYS A 22 -46.06 -8.84 -8.07
C LYS A 22 -44.90 -9.72 -7.58
N ARG A 23 -43.83 -9.82 -8.38
CA ARG A 23 -42.68 -10.67 -8.07
C ARG A 23 -41.82 -10.08 -6.95
N ASP A 24 -41.68 -8.76 -6.89
CA ASP A 24 -40.94 -8.09 -5.81
C ASP A 24 -41.70 -8.14 -4.47
N VAL A 25 -43.04 -8.04 -4.50
CA VAL A 25 -43.87 -8.16 -3.28
C VAL A 25 -43.80 -9.57 -2.69
N ASP A 26 -43.79 -10.61 -3.53
CA ASP A 26 -43.68 -11.99 -3.05
C ASP A 26 -42.29 -12.29 -2.45
N ILE A 27 -41.22 -11.71 -3.02
CA ILE A 27 -39.85 -11.82 -2.48
C ILE A 27 -39.72 -11.09 -1.14
N TYR A 28 -40.29 -9.88 -1.04
CA TYR A 28 -40.29 -9.14 0.22
C TYR A 28 -41.08 -9.87 1.31
N CYS A 29 -42.27 -10.41 1.01
CA CYS A 29 -43.06 -11.18 1.97
C CYS A 29 -42.32 -12.43 2.46
N LEU A 30 -41.62 -13.15 1.58
CA LEU A 30 -40.82 -14.32 1.97
C LEU A 30 -39.62 -13.93 2.86
N SER A 31 -38.95 -12.81 2.57
CA SER A 31 -37.83 -12.33 3.38
C SER A 31 -38.26 -11.93 4.80
N VAL A 32 -39.41 -11.27 4.94
CA VAL A 32 -39.96 -10.89 6.25
C VAL A 32 -40.41 -12.12 7.03
N LEU A 33 -41.06 -13.09 6.37
CA LEU A 33 -41.48 -14.34 7.02
C LEU A 33 -40.29 -15.15 7.54
N MET A 34 -39.21 -15.27 6.76
CA MET A 34 -37.99 -15.95 7.19
C MET A 34 -37.30 -15.23 8.35
N PHE A 35 -37.30 -13.89 8.37
CA PHE A 35 -36.77 -13.12 9.49
C PHE A 35 -37.55 -13.39 10.79
N PHE A 36 -38.89 -13.40 10.74
CA PHE A 36 -39.71 -13.76 11.90
C PHE A 36 -39.43 -15.18 12.37
N ILE A 37 -39.33 -16.16 11.47
CA ILE A 37 -39.00 -17.54 11.85
C ILE A 37 -37.65 -17.61 12.58
N VAL A 38 -36.61 -16.95 12.06
CA VAL A 38 -35.28 -16.95 12.69
C VAL A 38 -35.28 -16.25 14.06
N VAL A 39 -35.95 -15.11 14.19
CA VAL A 39 -36.06 -14.40 15.49
C VAL A 39 -36.86 -15.22 16.50
N THR A 40 -37.90 -15.92 16.06
CA THR A 40 -38.76 -16.69 16.98
C THR A 40 -38.06 -17.98 17.44
N ILE A 41 -37.37 -18.68 16.54
CA ILE A 41 -36.56 -19.87 16.87
C ILE A 41 -35.35 -19.46 17.71
N GLY A 42 -34.66 -18.37 17.36
CA GLY A 42 -33.53 -17.83 18.13
C GLY A 42 -33.93 -17.34 19.53
N GLY A 43 -35.08 -16.67 19.66
CA GLY A 43 -35.62 -16.23 20.95
C GLY A 43 -36.00 -17.39 21.87
N LEU A 44 -36.60 -18.45 21.31
CA LEU A 44 -36.95 -19.67 22.09
C LEU A 44 -35.69 -20.44 22.53
N ALA A 45 -34.63 -20.46 21.71
CA ALA A 45 -33.35 -21.05 22.10
C ALA A 45 -32.63 -20.22 23.18
N TYR A 46 -32.72 -18.88 23.12
CA TYR A 46 -32.05 -17.99 24.06
C TYR A 46 -32.67 -18.03 25.47
N VAL A 47 -34.00 -18.19 25.57
CA VAL A 47 -34.69 -18.35 26.86
C VAL A 47 -34.36 -19.68 27.54
N ASN A 48 -34.01 -20.72 26.79
CA ASN A 48 -33.70 -22.04 27.34
C ASN A 48 -32.25 -22.20 27.83
N VAL A 49 -31.30 -21.36 27.39
CA VAL A 49 -29.87 -21.52 27.73
C VAL A 49 -29.43 -20.64 28.90
N ASN A 50 -30.16 -19.57 29.24
CA ASN A 50 -29.76 -18.64 30.31
C ASN A 50 -30.48 -18.81 31.65
N PHE A 51 -31.31 -19.84 31.82
CA PHE A 51 -31.79 -20.23 33.15
C PHE A 51 -30.76 -21.13 33.84
N SER A 52 -29.66 -20.53 34.29
CA SER A 52 -28.75 -21.16 35.26
C SER A 52 -29.36 -21.02 36.67
N PRO A 53 -29.79 -22.11 37.33
CA PRO A 53 -30.43 -22.06 38.64
C PRO A 53 -29.36 -21.96 39.74
N SER A 54 -28.70 -20.81 39.87
CA SER A 54 -27.63 -20.62 40.87
C SER A 54 -27.83 -19.42 41.81
N SER A 55 -29.02 -18.83 41.84
CA SER A 55 -29.42 -17.92 42.92
C SER A 55 -30.88 -18.12 43.32
N ALA A 56 -31.19 -19.34 43.76
CA ALA A 56 -32.41 -19.60 44.51
C ALA A 56 -32.31 -18.89 45.88
N SER A 57 -32.71 -17.61 45.93
CA SER A 57 -33.29 -17.07 47.16
C SER A 57 -34.49 -17.97 47.48
N SER A 58 -34.34 -18.81 48.50
CA SER A 58 -35.34 -19.79 48.93
C SER A 58 -36.73 -19.13 48.96
N PRO A 59 -37.78 -19.77 48.42
CA PRO A 59 -39.15 -19.24 48.51
C PRO A 59 -39.60 -18.96 49.96
N VAL A 60 -38.90 -19.52 50.95
CA VAL A 60 -39.06 -19.20 52.38
C VAL A 60 -38.66 -17.75 52.71
N ALA A 61 -37.63 -17.20 52.06
CA ALA A 61 -37.17 -15.83 52.32
C ALA A 61 -38.19 -14.77 51.85
N ILE A 62 -38.89 -15.04 50.74
CA ILE A 62 -39.95 -14.15 50.22
C ILE A 62 -41.18 -14.19 51.16
N LEU A 63 -41.53 -15.39 51.66
CA LEU A 63 -42.64 -15.56 52.61
C LEU A 63 -42.36 -14.89 53.96
N ASP A 64 -41.12 -14.94 54.45
CA ASP A 64 -40.74 -14.32 55.72
C ASP A 64 -40.70 -12.78 55.62
N GLN A 65 -40.25 -12.23 54.48
CA GLN A 65 -40.30 -10.80 54.21
C GLN A 65 -41.75 -10.28 54.13
N THR A 66 -42.66 -11.06 53.54
CA THR A 66 -44.08 -10.69 53.45
C THR A 66 -44.75 -10.74 54.83
N ARG A 67 -44.39 -11.72 55.67
CA ARG A 67 -44.89 -11.85 57.04
C ARG A 67 -44.43 -10.70 57.94
N GLN A 68 -43.16 -10.26 57.82
CA GLN A 68 -42.66 -9.11 58.57
C GLN A 68 -43.33 -7.79 58.15
N SER A 69 -43.59 -7.60 56.84
CA SER A 69 -44.34 -6.43 56.35
C SER A 69 -45.76 -6.38 56.96
N PHE A 70 -46.45 -7.52 57.04
CA PHE A 70 -47.80 -7.60 57.57
C PHE A 70 -47.87 -7.37 59.09
N LEU A 71 -46.88 -7.86 59.84
CA LEU A 71 -46.79 -7.63 61.29
C LEU A 71 -46.51 -6.15 61.63
N ASN A 72 -45.73 -5.45 60.80
CA ASN A 72 -45.50 -4.01 60.96
C ASN A 72 -46.76 -3.20 60.68
N GLU A 73 -47.54 -3.58 59.67
CA GLU A 73 -48.81 -2.91 59.31
C GLU A 73 -49.88 -3.11 60.40
N MET A 74 -49.92 -4.29 61.03
CA MET A 74 -50.79 -4.57 62.18
C MET A 74 -50.43 -3.75 63.43
N GLN A 75 -49.14 -3.52 63.71
CA GLN A 75 -48.72 -2.65 64.82
C GLN A 75 -49.10 -1.17 64.60
N ASP A 76 -49.13 -0.70 63.36
CA ASP A 76 -49.55 0.67 63.07
C ASP A 76 -51.07 0.86 63.17
N LEU A 77 -51.87 -0.18 62.91
CA LEU A 77 -53.32 -0.17 63.16
C LEU A 77 -53.67 -0.11 64.65
N GLU A 78 -52.89 -0.77 65.51
CA GLU A 78 -53.11 -0.71 66.97
C GLU A 78 -52.78 0.69 67.54
N LYS A 79 -51.75 1.36 67.01
CA LYS A 79 -51.47 2.78 67.32
C LYS A 79 -52.57 3.72 66.85
N LEU A 80 -53.24 3.42 65.74
CA LEU A 80 -54.35 4.24 65.23
C LEU A 80 -55.60 4.15 66.12
N LYS A 81 -55.81 3.03 66.82
CA LYS A 81 -56.95 2.86 67.74
C LYS A 81 -56.83 3.72 68.99
N ILE A 82 -55.60 3.88 69.52
CA ILE A 82 -55.30 4.75 70.67
C ILE A 82 -55.54 6.24 70.35
N ILE A 83 -55.39 6.66 69.08
CA ILE A 83 -55.61 8.05 68.65
C ILE A 83 -57.11 8.39 68.47
N ALA A 84 -57.99 7.39 68.35
CA ALA A 84 -59.43 7.60 68.15
C ALA A 84 -60.17 7.89 69.47
N GLU A 85 -59.77 7.26 70.58
CA GLU A 85 -60.35 7.51 71.91
C GLU A 85 -59.82 8.78 72.59
N ASP A 86 -58.70 9.34 72.12
CA ASP A 86 -58.09 10.54 72.71
C ASP A 86 -58.60 11.88 72.12
N ARG A 87 -59.64 11.83 71.28
CA ARG A 87 -60.18 13.04 70.61
C ARG A 87 -60.84 14.03 71.57
N GLU A 88 -61.31 13.55 72.72
CA GLU A 88 -61.91 14.39 73.77
C GLU A 88 -60.86 15.03 74.71
N ASN A 89 -59.60 14.58 74.66
CA ASN A 89 -58.52 15.03 75.56
C ASN A 89 -57.53 16.04 74.92
N MET A 90 -57.76 16.45 73.67
CA MET A 90 -56.86 17.37 72.95
C MET A 90 -57.01 18.84 73.35
N CYS A 91 -58.08 19.16 74.08
CA CYS A 91 -58.29 20.47 74.68
C CYS A 91 -58.36 20.30 76.19
N VAL A 92 -57.64 21.14 76.92
CA VAL A 92 -57.57 21.13 78.38
C VAL A 92 -58.63 22.08 78.94
N ALA A 93 -58.60 23.35 78.53
CA ALA A 93 -59.58 24.37 78.89
C ALA A 93 -59.39 25.66 78.06
N TRP A 94 -60.40 26.51 78.05
CA TRP A 94 -60.25 27.93 77.75
C TRP A 94 -59.74 28.67 78.98
N ARG A 95 -58.69 29.49 78.80
CA ARG A 95 -58.11 30.34 79.84
C ARG A 95 -58.46 31.80 79.54
N ASP A 96 -59.28 32.38 80.39
CA ASP A 96 -59.80 33.74 80.17
C ASP A 96 -58.86 34.80 80.78
N VAL A 97 -58.73 35.93 80.10
CA VAL A 97 -57.80 37.02 80.45
C VAL A 97 -58.56 38.33 80.57
N GLU A 98 -58.15 39.15 81.54
CA GLU A 98 -58.72 40.48 81.75
C GLU A 98 -58.11 41.53 80.82
N GLY A 99 -58.98 42.39 80.28
CA GLY A 99 -58.59 43.36 79.28
C GLY A 99 -58.35 42.67 77.94
N CYS A 100 -58.56 43.38 76.85
CA CYS A 100 -58.39 42.86 75.49
C CYS A 100 -56.91 42.66 75.11
N VAL A 101 -56.14 42.02 75.98
CA VAL A 101 -54.69 41.91 75.93
C VAL A 101 -54.33 40.47 76.30
N LEU A 102 -53.67 39.75 75.39
CA LEU A 102 -53.29 38.35 75.59
C LEU A 102 -52.41 38.12 76.83
N ASP A 103 -51.55 39.10 77.14
CA ASP A 103 -50.67 39.09 78.32
C ASP A 103 -51.34 39.67 79.60
N GLY A 104 -52.65 39.88 79.57
CA GLY A 104 -53.40 40.42 80.71
C GLY A 104 -53.47 39.46 81.91
N VAL A 105 -54.11 39.92 83.00
CA VAL A 105 -54.27 39.10 84.21
C VAL A 105 -55.28 37.99 83.96
N ARG A 106 -54.88 36.73 84.16
CA ARG A 106 -55.78 35.58 84.04
C ARG A 106 -56.96 35.70 85.01
N ARG A 107 -58.16 35.34 84.57
CA ARG A 107 -59.39 35.31 85.36
C ARG A 107 -59.89 33.86 85.54
N PRO A 108 -59.35 33.07 86.48
CA PRO A 108 -59.67 31.63 86.61
C PRO A 108 -61.16 31.32 86.81
N ARG A 109 -61.94 32.27 87.35
CA ARG A 109 -63.39 32.11 87.53
C ARG A 109 -64.18 32.16 86.21
N HIS A 110 -63.55 32.61 85.13
CA HIS A 110 -64.12 32.71 83.79
C HIS A 110 -63.48 31.73 82.81
N ASP A 111 -62.59 30.85 83.27
CA ASP A 111 -62.13 29.71 82.47
C ASP A 111 -63.33 28.85 82.09
N LYS A 112 -63.33 28.31 80.86
CA LYS A 112 -64.45 27.52 80.34
C LYS A 112 -63.99 26.14 79.89
N ASP A 113 -64.91 25.19 79.93
CA ASP A 113 -64.69 23.86 79.37
C ASP A 113 -64.52 23.91 77.85
N CYS A 114 -63.87 22.90 77.29
CA CYS A 114 -63.50 22.88 75.88
C CYS A 114 -64.67 22.93 74.89
N GLY A 115 -65.84 22.41 75.29
CA GLY A 115 -67.07 22.47 74.50
C GLY A 115 -67.86 23.77 74.69
N ALA A 116 -67.47 24.60 75.65
CA ALA A 116 -68.15 25.86 75.91
C ALA A 116 -67.91 26.85 74.78
N VAL A 117 -68.92 27.67 74.54
CA VAL A 117 -68.90 28.70 73.52
C VAL A 117 -68.12 29.91 74.03
N ILE A 118 -67.10 30.30 73.27
CA ILE A 118 -66.30 31.51 73.49
C ILE A 118 -66.89 32.61 72.60
N LEU A 119 -67.24 33.73 73.23
CA LEU A 119 -67.82 34.87 72.52
C LEU A 119 -66.71 35.68 71.84
N PRO A 120 -66.96 36.30 70.68
CA PRO A 120 -65.95 37.11 69.99
C PRO A 120 -65.38 38.30 70.80
N SER A 121 -66.09 38.72 71.86
CA SER A 121 -65.67 39.80 72.76
C SER A 121 -64.76 39.33 73.91
N GLU A 122 -64.53 38.03 74.05
CA GLU A 122 -63.68 37.46 75.11
C GLU A 122 -62.23 37.36 74.61
N THR A 123 -61.28 37.57 75.51
CA THR A 123 -59.84 37.46 75.24
C THR A 123 -59.24 36.38 76.12
N GLY A 124 -58.33 35.60 75.54
CA GLY A 124 -57.71 34.50 76.24
C GLY A 124 -57.04 33.52 75.30
N TRP A 125 -56.78 32.32 75.77
CA TRP A 125 -56.20 31.27 74.95
C TRP A 125 -56.81 29.91 75.23
N CYS A 126 -56.75 29.07 74.20
CA CYS A 126 -57.05 27.66 74.33
C CYS A 126 -55.80 26.89 74.73
N ASP A 127 -55.83 26.25 75.90
CA ASP A 127 -54.81 25.31 76.34
C ASP A 127 -55.07 23.96 75.68
N CYS A 128 -54.27 23.64 74.67
CA CYS A 128 -54.41 22.44 73.86
C CYS A 128 -53.28 21.46 74.18
N LYS A 129 -53.58 20.16 74.05
CA LYS A 129 -52.62 19.07 74.22
C LYS A 129 -52.60 18.24 72.94
N ASP A 130 -51.42 18.01 72.37
CA ASP A 130 -51.30 17.13 71.21
C ASP A 130 -51.29 15.64 71.60
N GLY A 131 -51.28 14.75 70.62
CA GLY A 131 -51.24 13.29 70.86
C GLY A 131 -49.93 12.79 71.47
N THR A 132 -48.92 13.64 71.65
CA THR A 132 -47.68 13.31 72.40
C THR A 132 -47.76 13.78 73.86
N GLY A 133 -48.81 14.55 74.18
CA GLY A 133 -49.00 15.17 75.48
C GLY A 133 -48.34 16.52 75.66
N THR A 134 -47.81 17.12 74.58
CA THR A 134 -47.20 18.45 74.60
C THR A 134 -48.28 19.51 74.62
N HIS A 135 -48.19 20.46 75.55
CA HIS A 135 -49.11 21.58 75.66
C HIS A 135 -48.73 22.70 74.70
N PHE A 136 -49.72 23.30 74.05
CA PHE A 136 -49.55 24.51 73.24
C PHE A 136 -50.79 25.39 73.37
N HIS A 137 -50.60 26.70 73.28
CA HIS A 137 -51.69 27.66 73.42
C HIS A 137 -52.10 28.21 72.05
N VAL A 138 -53.41 28.43 71.86
CA VAL A 138 -53.94 29.15 70.71
C VAL A 138 -54.63 30.40 71.19
N ASP A 139 -54.04 31.54 70.87
CA ASP A 139 -54.41 32.84 71.41
C ASP A 139 -55.58 33.48 70.64
N PHE A 140 -56.42 34.20 71.36
CA PHE A 140 -57.57 34.94 70.87
C PHE A 140 -57.61 36.32 71.48
N ASP A 141 -57.43 37.31 70.64
CA ASP A 141 -57.47 38.72 70.99
C ASP A 141 -58.80 39.32 70.53
N CYS A 142 -59.52 40.00 71.44
CA CYS A 142 -60.76 40.70 71.08
C CYS A 142 -60.52 41.99 70.26
N ALA A 143 -59.26 42.43 70.10
CA ALA A 143 -58.91 43.74 69.55
C ALA A 143 -58.80 43.77 68.01
N VAL A 144 -59.05 42.64 67.33
CA VAL A 144 -58.92 42.60 65.87
C VAL A 144 -60.16 43.19 65.19
N GLU A 145 -60.30 44.52 65.29
CA GLU A 145 -61.16 45.32 64.41
C GLU A 145 -60.69 45.11 62.96
N GLY A 146 -61.35 44.20 62.23
CA GLY A 146 -61.01 43.91 60.84
C GLY A 146 -61.27 42.47 60.39
N ARG A 147 -61.47 41.51 61.31
CA ARG A 147 -61.95 40.16 60.94
C ARG A 147 -63.48 40.07 61.00
N THR A 148 -64.16 40.81 60.13
CA THR A 148 -65.63 40.80 60.01
C THR A 148 -66.22 39.43 59.61
N GLU A 149 -65.38 38.48 59.19
CA GLU A 149 -65.80 37.13 58.75
C GLU A 149 -65.88 36.10 59.88
N ARG A 150 -65.42 36.39 61.11
CA ARG A 150 -65.48 35.43 62.25
C ARG A 150 -66.54 35.82 63.27
N LYS A 151 -67.78 36.04 62.84
CA LYS A 151 -68.93 36.20 63.76
C LYS A 151 -69.46 34.87 64.30
N GLU A 152 -68.91 33.75 63.85
CA GLU A 152 -69.26 32.44 64.40
C GLU A 152 -68.63 32.29 65.78
N SER A 153 -69.47 31.96 66.75
CA SER A 153 -69.02 31.58 68.08
C SER A 153 -68.16 30.31 67.98
N ILE A 154 -66.97 30.33 68.57
CA ILE A 154 -66.01 29.22 68.50
C ILE A 154 -65.99 28.45 69.81
N THR A 155 -65.63 27.17 69.75
CA THR A 155 -65.33 26.37 70.94
C THR A 155 -63.85 26.05 70.96
N CYS A 156 -63.30 25.92 72.16
CA CYS A 156 -61.89 25.68 72.33
C CYS A 156 -61.45 24.32 71.73
N ALA A 157 -62.33 23.30 71.84
CA ALA A 157 -62.15 22.00 71.20
C ALA A 157 -62.00 22.13 69.66
N ARG A 158 -62.84 22.92 68.99
CA ARG A 158 -62.78 23.11 67.52
C ARG A 158 -61.45 23.73 67.11
N VAL A 159 -60.97 24.70 67.86
CA VAL A 159 -59.71 25.40 67.61
C VAL A 159 -58.52 24.46 67.79
N CYS A 160 -58.44 23.77 68.93
CA CYS A 160 -57.36 22.82 69.20
C CYS A 160 -57.30 21.73 68.13
N MET A 161 -58.45 21.15 67.75
CA MET A 161 -58.52 20.16 66.68
C MET A 161 -58.04 20.71 65.34
N SER A 162 -58.48 21.92 64.94
CA SER A 162 -58.04 22.54 63.70
C SER A 162 -56.53 22.74 63.67
N ARG A 163 -55.93 23.21 64.76
CA ARG A 163 -54.49 23.45 64.84
C ARG A 163 -53.68 22.16 64.77
N ILE A 164 -54.15 21.10 65.42
CA ILE A 164 -53.52 19.77 65.37
C ILE A 164 -53.64 19.17 63.95
N GLN A 165 -54.81 19.31 63.32
CA GLN A 165 -55.01 18.88 61.93
C GLN A 165 -54.08 19.63 60.98
N ASP A 166 -53.96 20.96 61.11
CA ASP A 166 -53.02 21.76 60.33
C ASP A 166 -51.57 21.29 60.52
N GLY A 167 -51.17 20.95 61.75
CA GLY A 167 -49.86 20.40 62.06
C GLY A 167 -49.62 19.05 61.38
N ARG A 168 -50.61 18.14 61.45
CA ARG A 168 -50.56 16.83 60.77
C ARG A 168 -50.50 16.97 59.26
N ASP A 169 -51.27 17.89 58.68
CA ASP A 169 -51.29 18.13 57.24
C ASP A 169 -49.98 18.75 56.76
N LYS A 170 -49.39 19.67 57.53
CA LYS A 170 -48.04 20.20 57.26
C LYS A 170 -46.98 19.09 57.32
N SER A 171 -47.03 18.24 58.34
CA SER A 171 -46.12 17.09 58.47
C SER A 171 -46.26 16.11 57.30
N ARG A 172 -47.49 15.76 56.91
CA ARG A 172 -47.76 14.93 55.72
C ARG A 172 -47.25 15.56 54.43
N LYS A 173 -47.45 16.88 54.25
CA LYS A 173 -46.91 17.62 53.10
C LYS A 173 -45.38 17.57 53.07
N LEU A 174 -44.73 17.75 54.21
CA LEU A 174 -43.27 17.63 54.32
C LEU A 174 -42.80 16.20 54.03
N SER A 175 -43.43 15.17 54.59
CA SER A 175 -43.09 13.76 54.31
C SER A 175 -43.19 13.44 52.83
N ARG A 176 -44.29 13.85 52.17
CA ARG A 176 -44.45 13.69 50.71
C ARG A 176 -43.39 14.45 49.91
N ALA A 177 -42.99 15.63 50.36
CA ALA A 177 -41.93 16.40 49.73
C ALA A 177 -40.56 15.70 49.87
N TYR A 178 -40.26 15.15 51.04
CA TYR A 178 -39.05 14.35 51.27
C TYR A 178 -39.03 13.07 50.44
N GLU A 179 -40.13 12.31 50.40
CA GLU A 179 -40.27 11.13 49.54
C GLU A 179 -40.12 11.46 48.06
N ALA A 180 -40.74 12.56 47.60
CA ALA A 180 -40.58 13.02 46.22
C ALA A 180 -39.13 13.42 45.92
N SER A 181 -38.44 14.05 46.87
CA SER A 181 -37.02 14.39 46.76
C SER A 181 -36.15 13.13 46.71
N ALA A 182 -36.41 12.13 47.55
CA ALA A 182 -35.69 10.86 47.55
C ALA A 182 -35.86 10.11 46.23
N LYS A 183 -37.09 10.02 45.71
CA LYS A 183 -37.37 9.42 44.39
C LYS A 183 -36.64 10.14 43.25
N ARG A 184 -36.54 11.48 43.30
CA ARG A 184 -35.75 12.24 42.32
C ARG A 184 -34.27 11.90 42.42
N ALA A 185 -33.72 11.81 43.63
CA ALA A 185 -32.32 11.44 43.82
C ALA A 185 -32.02 10.03 43.29
N GLU A 186 -32.87 9.05 43.60
CA GLU A 186 -32.75 7.69 43.04
C GLU A 186 -32.83 7.68 41.51
N SER A 187 -33.76 8.44 40.92
CA SER A 187 -33.88 8.54 39.46
C SER A 187 -32.64 9.16 38.80
N LEU A 188 -31.97 10.10 39.47
CA LEU A 188 -30.73 10.72 38.98
C LEU A 188 -29.56 9.74 39.04
N VAL A 189 -29.44 8.98 40.14
CA VAL A 189 -28.41 7.93 40.28
C VAL A 189 -28.59 6.85 39.22
N GLU A 190 -29.82 6.39 39.00
CA GLU A 190 -30.12 5.40 37.96
C GLU A 190 -29.85 5.93 36.55
N ALA A 191 -30.19 7.21 36.27
CA ALA A 191 -29.88 7.85 35.00
C ALA A 191 -28.35 7.97 34.77
N GLU A 192 -27.59 8.31 35.80
CA GLU A 192 -26.12 8.38 35.72
C GLU A 192 -25.51 6.99 35.48
N ARG A 193 -26.03 5.96 36.15
CA ARG A 193 -25.62 4.56 35.93
C ARG A 193 -25.83 4.14 34.48
N ARG A 194 -27.00 4.41 33.90
CA ARG A 194 -27.30 4.14 32.49
C ARG A 194 -26.36 4.87 31.53
N ARG A 195 -26.05 6.15 31.81
CA ARG A 195 -25.07 6.92 31.02
C ARG A 195 -23.67 6.30 31.07
N LYS A 196 -23.24 5.82 32.24
CA LYS A 196 -21.95 5.14 32.40
C LYS A 196 -21.91 3.80 31.67
N GLU A 197 -22.98 3.01 31.74
CA GLU A 197 -23.12 1.73 31.03
C GLU A 197 -23.11 1.94 29.50
N GLU A 198 -23.85 2.92 28.99
CA GLU A 198 -23.87 3.27 27.57
C GLU A 198 -22.51 3.79 27.08
N ALA A 199 -21.85 4.65 27.85
CA ALA A 199 -20.50 5.12 27.53
C ALA A 199 -19.47 3.97 27.53
N ALA A 200 -19.59 3.01 28.46
CA ALA A 200 -18.74 1.82 28.49
C ALA A 200 -19.00 0.91 27.29
N ARG A 201 -20.26 0.73 26.88
CA ARG A 201 -20.60 -0.03 25.67
C ARG A 201 -19.99 0.62 24.42
N LYS A 202 -20.17 1.93 24.26
CA LYS A 202 -19.59 2.67 23.14
C LYS A 202 -18.07 2.55 23.08
N ARG A 203 -17.37 2.64 24.22
CA ARG A 203 -15.92 2.41 24.27
C ARG A 203 -15.51 1.03 23.78
N ARG A 204 -16.27 -0.02 24.13
CA ARG A 204 -15.99 -1.38 23.64
C ARG A 204 -16.24 -1.50 22.14
N GLU A 205 -17.31 -0.90 21.63
CA GLU A 205 -17.59 -0.85 20.18
C GLU A 205 -16.48 -0.09 19.44
N ASP A 206 -16.01 1.04 19.96
CA ASP A 206 -14.90 1.81 19.39
C ASP A 206 -13.57 1.02 19.47
N GLU A 207 -13.30 0.32 20.57
CA GLU A 207 -12.12 -0.55 20.74
C GLU A 207 -12.15 -1.75 19.78
N GLU A 208 -13.32 -2.37 19.58
CA GLU A 208 -13.52 -3.47 18.64
C GLU A 208 -13.35 -3.01 17.18
N GLN A 209 -13.88 -1.84 16.83
CA GLN A 209 -13.68 -1.23 15.51
C GLN A 209 -12.22 -0.88 15.27
N GLU A 210 -11.52 -0.32 16.25
CA GLU A 210 -10.09 -0.02 16.13
C GLU A 210 -9.26 -1.30 16.03
N ALA A 211 -9.59 -2.34 16.80
CA ALA A 211 -8.95 -3.65 16.71
C ALA A 211 -9.17 -4.31 15.34
N ALA A 212 -10.36 -4.17 14.75
CA ALA A 212 -10.66 -4.62 13.39
C ALA A 212 -9.94 -3.80 12.31
N ALA A 213 -9.69 -2.51 12.55
CA ALA A 213 -8.98 -1.62 11.63
C ALA A 213 -7.44 -1.82 11.67
N GLN A 214 -6.87 -2.26 12.80
CA GLN A 214 -5.43 -2.50 12.95
C GLN A 214 -4.81 -3.42 11.88
N PRO A 215 -5.34 -4.61 11.55
CA PRO A 215 -4.76 -5.47 10.52
C PRO A 215 -4.82 -4.81 9.14
N ILE A 216 -5.88 -4.06 8.83
CA ILE A 216 -5.99 -3.31 7.56
C ILE A 216 -4.90 -2.23 7.50
N ARG A 217 -4.69 -1.45 8.58
CA ARG A 217 -3.60 -0.45 8.65
C ARG A 217 -2.21 -1.07 8.59
N ALA A 218 -2.05 -2.33 8.99
CA ALA A 218 -0.78 -3.04 8.84
C ALA A 218 -0.54 -3.41 7.36
N LEU A 219 -1.55 -3.94 6.66
CA LEU A 219 -1.47 -4.23 5.23
C LEU A 219 -1.20 -2.98 4.39
N ILE A 220 -1.84 -1.85 4.71
CA ILE A 220 -1.59 -0.57 4.01
C ILE A 220 -0.14 -0.15 4.14
N ARG A 221 0.43 -0.22 5.35
CA ARG A 221 1.85 0.11 5.58
C ARG A 221 2.79 -0.82 4.82
N GLU A 222 2.51 -2.12 4.81
CA GLU A 222 3.28 -3.08 4.01
C GLU A 222 3.22 -2.72 2.51
N GLY A 223 2.03 -2.34 2.02
CA GLY A 223 1.84 -1.83 0.66
C GLY A 223 2.67 -0.58 0.37
N ASP A 224 2.65 0.41 1.28
CA ASP A 224 3.41 1.66 1.13
C ASP A 224 4.93 1.42 1.10
N ASP A 225 5.43 0.52 1.96
CA ASP A 225 6.84 0.15 1.99
C ASP A 225 7.27 -0.52 0.67
N MET A 226 6.44 -1.42 0.13
CA MET A 226 6.70 -2.04 -1.17
C MET A 226 6.67 -1.03 -2.33
N VAL A 227 5.80 -0.01 -2.28
CA VAL A 227 5.80 1.09 -3.27
C VAL A 227 7.15 1.82 -3.27
N GLY A 228 7.72 2.08 -2.08
CA GLY A 228 9.06 2.66 -1.94
C GLY A 228 10.16 1.79 -2.56
N GLU A 229 10.12 0.48 -2.31
CA GLU A 229 11.07 -0.48 -2.91
C GLU A 229 10.97 -0.51 -4.44
N ILE A 230 9.76 -0.46 -5.00
CA ILE A 230 9.56 -0.44 -6.46
C ILE A 230 10.23 0.80 -7.08
N PHE A 231 10.10 1.98 -6.46
CA PHE A 231 10.80 3.18 -6.95
C PHE A 231 12.32 2.98 -6.97
N SER A 232 12.90 2.40 -5.90
CA SER A 232 14.33 2.09 -5.84
C SER A 232 14.74 1.06 -6.91
N MET A 233 13.90 0.07 -7.22
CA MET A 233 14.15 -0.91 -8.28
C MET A 233 14.11 -0.29 -9.67
N ILE A 234 13.20 0.66 -9.92
CA ILE A 234 13.13 1.41 -11.19
C ILE A 234 14.42 2.23 -11.38
N GLU A 235 14.88 2.94 -10.35
CA GLU A 235 16.12 3.74 -10.40
C GLU A 235 17.36 2.87 -10.67
N THR A 236 17.40 1.66 -10.12
CA THR A 236 18.48 0.68 -10.33
C THR A 236 18.31 -0.20 -11.58
N LYS A 237 17.32 0.12 -12.44
CA LYS A 237 17.00 -0.60 -13.69
C LYS A 237 16.64 -2.08 -13.50
N GLN A 238 16.16 -2.48 -12.33
CA GLN A 238 15.68 -3.85 -12.06
C GLN A 238 14.22 -4.04 -12.49
N LEU A 239 13.90 -3.73 -13.75
CA LEU A 239 12.51 -3.53 -14.19
C LEU A 239 11.62 -4.77 -14.04
N LYS A 240 12.14 -5.98 -14.30
CA LYS A 240 11.39 -7.23 -14.12
C LYS A 240 11.05 -7.53 -12.65
N ALA A 241 11.98 -7.20 -11.74
CA ALA A 241 11.74 -7.35 -10.30
C ALA A 241 10.72 -6.31 -9.81
N ALA A 242 10.82 -5.08 -10.30
CA ALA A 242 9.84 -4.02 -10.04
C ALA A 242 8.43 -4.39 -10.51
N GLU A 243 8.28 -5.00 -11.69
CA GLU A 243 6.98 -5.48 -12.20
C GLU A 243 6.38 -6.57 -11.32
N ALA A 244 7.19 -7.56 -10.92
CA ALA A 244 6.73 -8.64 -10.04
C ALA A 244 6.32 -8.11 -8.65
N LEU A 245 7.09 -7.15 -8.11
CA LEU A 245 6.79 -6.51 -6.84
C LEU A 245 5.53 -5.66 -6.92
N LEU A 246 5.31 -4.93 -8.03
CA LEU A 246 4.10 -4.14 -8.27
C LEU A 246 2.83 -4.98 -8.23
N GLU A 247 2.83 -6.18 -8.83
CA GLU A 247 1.68 -7.08 -8.77
C GLU A 247 1.46 -7.63 -7.34
N LYS A 248 2.53 -7.89 -6.59
CA LYS A 248 2.43 -8.26 -5.18
C LYS A 248 1.83 -7.13 -4.33
N THR A 249 2.30 -5.91 -4.53
CA THR A 249 1.80 -4.70 -3.85
C THR A 249 0.32 -4.49 -4.15
N ARG A 250 -0.11 -4.68 -5.40
CA ARG A 250 -1.52 -4.64 -5.78
C ARG A 250 -2.34 -5.65 -4.97
N ASN A 251 -1.90 -6.90 -4.88
CA ASN A 251 -2.61 -7.93 -4.11
C ASN A 251 -2.75 -7.56 -2.61
N VAL A 252 -1.72 -6.95 -2.02
CA VAL A 252 -1.78 -6.46 -0.63
C VAL A 252 -2.80 -5.33 -0.49
N TYR A 253 -2.87 -4.40 -1.43
CA TYR A 253 -3.88 -3.34 -1.41
C TYR A 253 -5.30 -3.83 -1.71
N GLU A 254 -5.46 -4.86 -2.54
CA GLU A 254 -6.75 -5.54 -2.73
C GLU A 254 -7.21 -6.22 -1.44
N LEU A 255 -6.32 -6.92 -0.73
CA LEU A 255 -6.62 -7.52 0.59
C LEU A 255 -6.95 -6.47 1.66
N ALA A 256 -6.32 -5.30 1.59
CA ALA A 256 -6.64 -4.17 2.47
C ALA A 256 -7.95 -3.46 2.11
N GLY A 257 -8.61 -3.82 1.01
CA GLY A 257 -9.82 -3.16 0.51
C GLY A 257 -9.57 -1.74 -0.01
N VAL A 258 -8.31 -1.36 -0.26
CA VAL A 258 -7.93 -0.05 -0.82
C VAL A 258 -8.18 -0.02 -2.32
N VAL A 259 -7.86 -1.11 -3.00
CA VAL A 259 -8.10 -1.27 -4.43
C VAL A 259 -9.25 -2.25 -4.61
N VAL A 260 -10.37 -1.76 -5.11
CA VAL A 260 -11.47 -2.62 -5.55
C VAL A 260 -11.27 -2.86 -7.04
N THR A 261 -10.85 -4.07 -7.39
CA THR A 261 -10.89 -4.51 -8.78
C THR A 261 -12.31 -4.94 -9.11
N ALA A 262 -12.91 -4.28 -10.10
CA ALA A 262 -14.20 -4.70 -10.61
C ALA A 262 -14.06 -6.14 -11.12
N GLN A 263 -14.78 -7.05 -10.48
CA GLN A 263 -14.81 -8.46 -10.85
C GLN A 263 -15.27 -8.60 -12.30
N GLU A 264 -14.51 -9.40 -13.05
CA GLU A 264 -14.93 -10.03 -14.31
C GLU A 264 -15.02 -9.10 -15.53
N ASN A 265 -13.87 -8.85 -16.18
CA ASN A 265 -13.61 -9.34 -17.56
C ASN A 265 -12.73 -8.42 -18.41
N ASP A 266 -12.29 -7.25 -17.94
CA ASP A 266 -11.36 -6.43 -18.74
C ASP A 266 -9.91 -6.57 -18.30
N SER A 267 -9.13 -6.97 -19.30
CA SER A 267 -7.81 -7.55 -19.27
C SER A 267 -6.73 -6.62 -18.74
N ARG A 268 -5.97 -7.11 -17.74
CA ARG A 268 -4.52 -6.91 -17.57
C ARG A 268 -3.97 -5.47 -17.71
N TRP A 269 -4.77 -4.41 -17.62
CA TRP A 269 -4.36 -3.01 -17.76
C TRP A 269 -5.55 -2.15 -17.24
N GLU A 270 -5.38 -1.10 -16.45
CA GLU A 270 -4.18 -0.32 -16.21
C GLU A 270 -4.16 0.15 -14.75
N LEU A 271 -3.25 -0.40 -13.93
CA LEU A 271 -2.80 0.28 -12.71
C LEU A 271 -2.46 1.74 -13.02
N ARG A 272 -1.98 2.01 -14.23
CA ARG A 272 -1.67 3.34 -14.80
C ARG A 272 -2.87 4.26 -14.91
N ASP A 273 -4.09 3.74 -14.97
CA ASP A 273 -5.34 4.49 -15.17
C ASP A 273 -6.12 4.67 -13.87
N LEU A 274 -5.58 4.22 -12.74
CA LEU A 274 -6.19 4.46 -11.44
C LEU A 274 -6.38 5.96 -11.17
N HIS A 275 -5.50 6.82 -11.67
CA HIS A 275 -5.67 8.28 -11.60
C HIS A 275 -6.87 8.83 -12.37
N LYS A 276 -7.44 8.07 -13.32
CA LYS A 276 -8.64 8.48 -14.08
C LYS A 276 -9.94 8.19 -13.33
N LYS A 277 -9.91 7.40 -12.25
CA LYS A 277 -11.10 7.17 -11.42
C LYS A 277 -11.52 8.46 -10.72
N PRO A 278 -12.80 8.88 -10.80
CA PRO A 278 -13.29 9.94 -9.95
C PRO A 278 -13.17 9.48 -8.49
N TYR A 279 -12.49 10.28 -7.66
CA TYR A 279 -12.20 9.97 -6.25
C TYR A 279 -11.18 8.85 -6.01
N ALA A 280 -10.17 8.71 -6.87
CA ALA A 280 -9.03 7.83 -6.61
C ALA A 280 -8.40 8.12 -5.24
N SER A 281 -8.17 7.08 -4.44
CA SER A 281 -7.47 7.22 -3.17
C SER A 281 -6.01 7.67 -3.39
N PRO A 282 -5.36 8.31 -2.39
CA PRO A 282 -3.94 8.65 -2.48
C PRO A 282 -3.05 7.45 -2.85
N GLN A 283 -3.38 6.26 -2.35
CA GLN A 283 -2.67 5.01 -2.63
C GLN A 283 -2.89 4.55 -4.07
N GLU A 284 -4.12 4.64 -4.60
CA GLU A 284 -4.41 4.36 -6.01
C GLU A 284 -3.64 5.29 -6.95
N MET A 285 -3.54 6.58 -6.61
CA MET A 285 -2.71 7.54 -7.37
C MET A 285 -1.22 7.21 -7.31
N ALA A 286 -0.71 6.80 -6.14
CA ALA A 286 0.68 6.40 -5.98
C ALA A 286 1.02 5.16 -6.83
N LEU A 287 0.17 4.12 -6.78
CA LEU A 287 0.29 2.93 -7.64
C LEU A 287 0.25 3.30 -9.13
N SER A 288 -0.66 4.21 -9.51
CA SER A 288 -0.77 4.72 -10.87
C SER A 288 0.52 5.39 -11.34
N GLY A 289 1.10 6.23 -10.50
CA GLY A 289 2.35 6.93 -10.79
C GLY A 289 3.54 5.99 -10.90
N VAL A 290 3.63 4.98 -10.04
CA VAL A 290 4.68 3.94 -10.11
C VAL A 290 4.54 3.13 -11.40
N ALA A 291 3.33 2.65 -11.69
CA ALA A 291 3.06 1.86 -12.89
C ALA A 291 3.41 2.64 -14.17
N GLU A 292 3.09 3.94 -14.20
CA GLU A 292 3.43 4.83 -15.30
C GLU A 292 4.94 4.99 -15.48
N LYS A 293 5.69 5.27 -14.39
CA LYS A 293 7.15 5.38 -14.44
C LYS A 293 7.81 4.06 -14.86
N LEU A 294 7.34 2.92 -14.34
CA LEU A 294 7.87 1.61 -14.70
C LEU A 294 7.72 1.35 -16.19
N TYR A 295 6.54 1.62 -16.75
CA TYR A 295 6.33 1.44 -18.18
C TYR A 295 7.20 2.38 -19.02
N GLN A 296 7.32 3.66 -18.63
CA GLN A 296 8.21 4.59 -19.34
C GLN A 296 9.66 4.11 -19.30
N ALA A 297 10.13 3.57 -18.18
CA ALA A 297 11.45 2.97 -18.08
C ALA A 297 11.63 1.76 -19.00
N MET A 298 10.62 0.87 -19.08
CA MET A 298 10.64 -0.29 -19.98
C MET A 298 10.66 0.12 -21.45
N GLN A 299 9.85 1.11 -21.85
CA GLN A 299 9.85 1.65 -23.21
C GLN A 299 11.21 2.27 -23.57
N ASN A 300 11.81 3.03 -22.65
CA ASN A 300 13.14 3.61 -22.85
C ASN A 300 14.22 2.52 -23.00
N GLU A 301 14.17 1.44 -22.22
CA GLU A 301 15.11 0.32 -22.34
C GLU A 301 14.91 -0.45 -23.65
N GLU A 302 13.66 -0.65 -24.08
CA GLU A 302 13.34 -1.28 -25.37
C GLU A 302 13.81 -0.43 -26.55
N GLU A 303 13.64 0.89 -26.49
CA GLU A 303 14.14 1.81 -27.50
C GLU A 303 15.68 1.85 -27.54
N GLN A 304 16.34 1.86 -26.37
CA GLN A 304 17.81 1.74 -26.30
C GLN A 304 18.29 0.41 -26.88
N ALA A 305 17.61 -0.70 -26.58
CA ALA A 305 17.93 -2.00 -27.14
C ALA A 305 17.69 -2.06 -28.66
N ARG A 306 16.67 -1.36 -29.17
CA ARG A 306 16.44 -1.19 -30.61
C ARG A 306 17.57 -0.40 -31.26
N GLN A 307 17.90 0.77 -30.72
CA GLN A 307 18.99 1.62 -31.22
C GLN A 307 20.34 0.88 -31.21
N TRP A 308 20.63 0.11 -30.16
CA TRP A 308 21.85 -0.69 -30.07
C TRP A 308 21.87 -1.81 -31.12
N ARG A 309 20.75 -2.50 -31.36
CA ARG A 309 20.65 -3.51 -32.43
C ARG A 309 20.86 -2.89 -33.82
N GLU A 310 20.25 -1.74 -34.09
CA GLU A 310 20.43 -1.00 -35.33
C GLU A 310 21.90 -0.54 -35.51
N ALA A 311 22.54 -0.07 -34.45
CA ALA A 311 23.95 0.32 -34.46
C ALA A 311 24.88 -0.88 -34.72
N MET A 312 24.64 -2.01 -34.04
CA MET A 312 25.40 -3.24 -34.25
C MET A 312 25.22 -3.81 -35.66
N GLU A 313 24.02 -3.74 -36.22
CA GLU A 313 23.75 -4.16 -37.59
C GLU A 313 24.41 -3.21 -38.61
N ALA A 314 24.37 -1.90 -38.38
CA ALA A 314 25.06 -0.92 -39.21
C ALA A 314 26.58 -1.17 -39.20
N GLU A 315 27.16 -1.48 -38.03
CA GLU A 315 28.59 -1.80 -37.92
C GLU A 315 28.93 -3.13 -38.60
N ARG A 316 28.09 -4.16 -38.46
CA ARG A 316 28.23 -5.42 -39.22
C ARG A 316 28.24 -5.16 -40.72
N LEU A 317 27.32 -4.34 -41.23
CA LEU A 317 27.25 -3.98 -42.65
C LEU A 317 28.50 -3.21 -43.11
N ARG A 318 29.07 -2.33 -42.27
CA ARG A 318 30.35 -1.64 -42.57
C ARG A 318 31.51 -2.63 -42.66
N GLN A 319 31.59 -3.59 -41.73
CA GLN A 319 32.60 -4.63 -41.75
C GLN A 319 32.47 -5.52 -42.99
N GLU A 320 31.25 -5.94 -43.34
CA GLU A 320 30.98 -6.68 -44.57
C GLU A 320 31.37 -5.89 -45.84
N ALA A 321 31.09 -4.60 -45.88
CA ALA A 321 31.49 -3.72 -46.99
C ALA A 321 33.02 -3.61 -47.09
N ALA A 322 33.72 -3.42 -45.97
CA ALA A 322 35.18 -3.35 -45.93
C ALA A 322 35.83 -4.68 -46.40
N ILE A 323 35.27 -5.82 -45.99
CA ILE A 323 35.73 -7.15 -46.44
C ILE A 323 35.53 -7.30 -47.96
N ARG A 324 34.39 -6.87 -48.51
CA ARG A 324 34.15 -6.91 -49.96
C ARG A 324 35.10 -6.01 -50.73
N GLU A 325 35.38 -4.81 -50.21
CA GLU A 325 36.33 -3.88 -50.84
C GLU A 325 37.76 -4.45 -50.81
N ALA A 326 38.19 -5.02 -49.69
CA ALA A 326 39.49 -5.69 -49.57
C ALA A 326 39.60 -6.90 -50.52
N ALA A 327 38.55 -7.72 -50.63
CA ALA A 327 38.50 -8.83 -51.57
C ALA A 327 38.63 -8.35 -53.03
N ALA A 328 37.93 -7.28 -53.39
CA ALA A 328 38.03 -6.67 -54.72
C ALA A 328 39.42 -6.05 -54.99
N GLU A 329 40.12 -5.57 -53.97
CA GLU A 329 41.51 -5.12 -54.11
C GLU A 329 42.47 -6.30 -54.35
N VAL A 330 42.30 -7.40 -53.62
CA VAL A 330 43.09 -8.63 -53.82
C VAL A 330 42.89 -9.17 -55.24
N GLU A 331 41.64 -9.24 -55.71
CA GLU A 331 41.33 -9.67 -57.08
C GLU A 331 41.97 -8.76 -58.14
N ARG A 332 41.94 -7.43 -57.94
CA ARG A 332 42.64 -6.48 -58.82
C ARG A 332 44.14 -6.71 -58.85
N ARG A 333 44.78 -7.00 -57.71
CA ARG A 333 46.22 -7.33 -57.65
C ARG A 333 46.53 -8.62 -58.40
N GLN A 334 45.71 -9.65 -58.22
CA GLN A 334 45.85 -10.93 -58.93
C GLN A 334 45.72 -10.76 -60.45
N LEU A 335 44.78 -9.93 -60.92
CA LEU A 335 44.63 -9.64 -62.34
C LEU A 335 45.86 -8.92 -62.91
N LEU A 336 46.41 -7.93 -62.20
CA LEU A 336 47.63 -7.23 -62.62
C LEU A 336 48.84 -8.17 -62.68
N GLU A 337 49.00 -9.05 -61.69
CA GLU A 337 50.06 -10.07 -61.70
C GLU A 337 49.92 -11.03 -62.89
N LEU A 338 48.68 -11.42 -63.22
CA LEU A 338 48.39 -12.30 -64.34
C LEU A 338 48.64 -11.61 -65.70
N GLU A 339 48.30 -10.33 -65.83
CA GLU A 339 48.63 -9.52 -67.00
C GLU A 339 50.14 -9.35 -67.18
N GLU A 340 50.88 -9.12 -66.10
CA GLU A 340 52.34 -9.00 -66.13
C GLU A 340 52.99 -10.32 -66.53
N LEU A 341 52.54 -11.45 -65.97
CA LEU A 341 52.98 -12.78 -66.38
C LEU A 341 52.71 -13.03 -67.87
N ARG A 342 51.55 -12.60 -68.37
CA ARG A 342 51.22 -12.70 -69.79
C ARG A 342 52.17 -11.84 -70.65
N ARG A 343 52.47 -10.60 -70.23
CA ARG A 343 53.46 -9.75 -70.93
C ARG A 343 54.84 -10.40 -70.95
N GLN A 344 55.28 -10.97 -69.84
CA GLN A 344 56.56 -11.69 -69.75
C GLN A 344 56.58 -12.93 -70.66
N GLN A 345 55.48 -13.67 -70.76
CA GLN A 345 55.36 -14.79 -71.70
C GLN A 345 55.42 -14.32 -73.16
N GLU A 346 54.69 -13.25 -73.50
CA GLU A 346 54.71 -12.67 -74.84
C GLU A 346 56.12 -12.16 -75.22
N GLU A 347 56.83 -11.54 -74.29
CA GLU A 347 58.21 -11.10 -74.48
C GLU A 347 59.18 -12.26 -74.67
N ARG A 348 59.06 -13.32 -73.83
CA ARG A 348 59.83 -14.56 -74.02
C ARG A 348 59.55 -15.20 -75.39
N MET A 349 58.29 -15.21 -75.83
CA MET A 349 57.92 -15.73 -77.15
C MET A 349 58.50 -14.88 -78.29
N ARG A 350 58.52 -13.55 -78.14
CA ARG A 350 59.19 -12.65 -79.10
C ARG A 350 60.70 -12.89 -79.16
N GLU A 351 61.34 -13.08 -78.01
CA GLU A 351 62.77 -13.35 -77.95
C GLU A 351 63.12 -14.71 -78.55
N LEU A 352 62.33 -15.76 -78.26
CA LEU A 352 62.46 -17.06 -78.91
C LEU A 352 62.26 -16.96 -80.42
N ALA A 353 61.31 -16.16 -80.88
CA ALA A 353 61.11 -15.92 -82.32
C ALA A 353 62.31 -15.19 -82.95
N ARG A 354 62.92 -14.23 -82.24
CA ARG A 354 64.13 -13.52 -82.67
C ARG A 354 65.31 -14.47 -82.81
N VAL A 355 65.56 -15.29 -81.79
CA VAL A 355 66.62 -16.33 -81.81
C VAL A 355 66.39 -17.31 -82.96
N ALA A 356 65.16 -17.83 -83.12
CA ALA A 356 64.84 -18.73 -84.22
C ALA A 356 65.04 -18.09 -85.61
N GLN A 357 64.76 -16.78 -85.74
CA GLN A 357 65.02 -16.04 -86.97
C GLN A 357 66.52 -15.86 -87.23
N GLU A 358 67.32 -15.57 -86.19
CA GLU A 358 68.77 -15.48 -86.29
C GLU A 358 69.39 -16.84 -86.68
N GLU A 359 68.97 -17.93 -86.04
CA GLU A 359 69.39 -19.29 -86.39
C GLU A 359 69.01 -19.65 -87.84
N ALA A 360 67.79 -19.31 -88.29
CA ALA A 360 67.38 -19.53 -89.66
C ALA A 360 68.25 -18.74 -90.66
N LEU A 361 68.61 -17.50 -90.34
CA LEU A 361 69.52 -16.69 -91.15
C LEU A 361 70.94 -17.28 -91.16
N GLU A 362 71.44 -17.77 -90.04
CA GLU A 362 72.72 -18.47 -89.98
C GLU A 362 72.71 -19.75 -90.81
N LEU A 363 71.62 -20.51 -90.77
CA LEU A 363 71.44 -21.72 -91.57
C LEU A 363 71.48 -21.38 -93.07
N ILE A 364 70.82 -20.30 -93.48
CA ILE A 364 70.86 -19.79 -94.86
C ILE A 364 72.29 -19.39 -95.25
N ARG A 365 72.99 -18.63 -94.42
CA ARG A 365 74.40 -18.24 -94.66
C ARG A 365 75.31 -19.46 -94.75
N SER A 366 75.11 -20.43 -93.87
CA SER A 366 75.85 -21.70 -93.87
C SER A 366 75.62 -22.48 -95.16
N LYS A 367 74.37 -22.58 -95.60
CA LYS A 367 74.02 -23.21 -96.87
C LYS A 367 74.67 -22.49 -98.07
N GLN A 368 74.65 -21.15 -98.09
CA GLN A 368 75.32 -20.37 -99.12
C GLN A 368 76.84 -20.59 -99.12
N ARG A 369 77.47 -20.68 -97.94
CA ARG A 369 78.90 -21.04 -97.83
C ARG A 369 79.17 -22.43 -98.39
N LEU A 370 78.35 -23.43 -98.08
CA LEU A 370 78.48 -24.78 -98.62
C LEU A 370 78.28 -24.81 -100.15
N GLU A 371 77.30 -24.08 -100.68
CA GLU A 371 77.07 -23.96 -102.12
C GLU A 371 78.22 -23.25 -102.85
N GLU A 372 78.82 -22.23 -102.22
CA GLU A 372 80.04 -21.56 -102.70
C GLU A 372 81.24 -22.51 -102.65
N GLU A 373 81.43 -23.24 -101.56
CA GLU A 373 82.47 -24.26 -101.41
C GLU A 373 82.33 -25.36 -102.47
N ASP A 374 81.12 -25.88 -102.70
CA ASP A 374 80.85 -26.88 -103.74
C ASP A 374 81.08 -26.34 -105.15
N ARG A 375 80.82 -25.04 -105.37
CA ARG A 375 81.13 -24.37 -106.64
C ARG A 375 82.64 -24.22 -106.84
N ILE A 376 83.38 -23.82 -105.80
CA ILE A 376 84.84 -23.80 -105.80
C ILE A 376 85.38 -25.23 -106.05
N ARG A 377 84.82 -26.24 -105.38
CA ARG A 377 85.21 -27.64 -105.51
C ARG A 377 84.98 -28.20 -106.91
N ARG A 378 83.90 -27.79 -107.57
CA ARG A 378 83.61 -28.12 -108.98
C ARG A 378 84.49 -27.36 -109.98
N GLY A 379 85.06 -26.22 -109.59
CA GLY A 379 85.99 -25.43 -110.40
C GLY A 379 87.47 -25.85 -110.26
N MET A 380 87.83 -26.58 -109.20
CA MET A 380 89.17 -27.12 -109.01
C MET A 380 89.43 -28.29 -109.98
N SER A 381 90.57 -28.27 -110.66
CA SER A 381 90.99 -29.39 -111.53
C SER A 381 91.28 -30.64 -110.68
N ALA A 382 91.16 -31.83 -111.29
CA ALA A 382 91.38 -33.12 -110.61
C ALA A 382 92.79 -33.29 -109.99
N GLU A 383 93.72 -32.38 -110.30
CA GLU A 383 95.09 -32.36 -109.78
C GLU A 383 95.22 -31.52 -108.49
N GLU A 384 94.40 -30.49 -108.30
CA GLU A 384 94.38 -29.64 -107.09
C GLU A 384 93.65 -30.29 -105.91
N LEU A 385 92.61 -31.12 -106.18
CA LEU A 385 91.92 -31.87 -105.13
C LEU A 385 92.85 -32.85 -104.39
N ARG A 386 93.76 -33.51 -105.13
CA ARG A 386 94.74 -34.45 -104.56
C ARG A 386 95.77 -33.75 -103.68
N HIS A 387 96.10 -32.49 -103.98
CA HIS A 387 97.08 -31.76 -103.19
C HIS A 387 96.49 -31.20 -101.89
N ARG A 388 95.17 -30.95 -101.84
CA ARG A 388 94.45 -30.48 -100.65
C ARG A 388 94.10 -31.63 -99.69
N GLU A 389 93.75 -32.81 -100.21
CA GLU A 389 93.58 -34.03 -99.39
C GLU A 389 94.90 -34.46 -98.72
N MET A 390 96.04 -34.25 -99.36
CA MET A 390 97.36 -34.51 -98.75
C MET A 390 97.76 -33.50 -97.65
N ARG A 391 97.07 -32.35 -97.49
CA ARG A 391 97.37 -31.37 -96.42
C ARG A 391 96.47 -31.47 -95.19
N HIS A 392 95.37 -32.22 -95.25
CA HIS A 392 94.46 -32.39 -94.11
C HIS A 392 94.70 -33.65 -93.27
N VAL A 393 95.74 -34.43 -93.60
CA VAL A 393 96.10 -35.67 -92.89
C VAL A 393 97.29 -35.46 -91.92
N SER A 394 97.75 -34.22 -91.72
CA SER A 394 98.93 -33.95 -90.87
C SER A 394 98.77 -32.71 -89.98
N ILE A 395 97.59 -32.55 -89.37
CA ILE A 395 97.43 -31.72 -88.16
C ILE A 395 96.90 -32.67 -87.08
N ASP A 396 97.84 -33.38 -86.45
CA ASP A 396 97.99 -33.56 -85.00
C ASP A 396 96.67 -33.66 -84.22
N GLU A 397 96.29 -34.77 -83.58
CA GLU A 397 97.10 -35.54 -82.62
C GLU A 397 97.97 -34.67 -81.69
N GLU A 398 97.49 -33.50 -81.30
CA GLU A 398 97.88 -32.85 -80.03
C GLU A 398 96.63 -32.24 -79.41
N GLU A 399 95.79 -33.10 -78.83
CA GLU A 399 94.75 -32.64 -77.89
C GLU A 399 95.44 -32.02 -76.68
N ASP A 400 95.32 -30.68 -76.60
CA ASP A 400 95.65 -29.87 -75.46
C ASP A 400 95.16 -30.54 -74.14
N PRO A 401 96.06 -30.84 -73.20
CA PRO A 401 95.70 -31.45 -71.92
C PRO A 401 94.63 -30.64 -71.16
N GLU A 402 94.57 -29.32 -71.38
CA GLU A 402 93.58 -28.45 -70.76
C GLU A 402 92.16 -28.70 -71.32
N ALA A 403 92.03 -28.99 -72.62
CA ALA A 403 90.77 -29.38 -73.25
C ALA A 403 90.29 -30.76 -72.77
N ARG A 404 91.21 -31.68 -72.49
CA ARG A 404 90.89 -33.01 -71.96
C ARG A 404 90.43 -32.93 -70.50
N GLU A 405 91.04 -32.05 -69.68
CA GLU A 405 90.61 -31.80 -68.30
C GLU A 405 89.28 -31.04 -68.23
N ALA A 406 89.05 -30.07 -69.13
CA ALA A 406 87.78 -29.35 -69.24
C ALA A 406 86.61 -30.29 -69.57
N ARG A 407 86.80 -31.25 -70.50
CA ARG A 407 85.79 -32.29 -70.78
C ARG A 407 85.55 -33.20 -69.58
N ARG A 408 86.59 -33.51 -68.80
CA ARG A 408 86.47 -34.30 -67.57
C ARG A 408 85.66 -33.57 -66.49
N ARG A 409 85.95 -32.28 -66.27
CA ARG A 409 85.20 -31.43 -65.34
C ARG A 409 83.75 -31.22 -65.78
N TYR A 410 83.51 -31.10 -67.08
CA TYR A 410 82.15 -30.99 -67.62
C TYR A 410 81.38 -32.31 -67.47
N ALA A 411 82.02 -33.47 -67.67
CA ALA A 411 81.42 -34.78 -67.41
C ALA A 411 81.10 -34.96 -65.92
N GLU A 412 82.01 -34.61 -65.00
CA GLU A 412 81.75 -34.63 -63.55
C GLU A 412 80.62 -33.68 -63.14
N PHE A 413 80.53 -32.50 -63.76
CA PHE A 413 79.43 -31.57 -63.53
C PHE A 413 78.08 -32.15 -63.96
N LEU A 414 78.03 -32.80 -65.13
CA LEU A 414 76.82 -33.47 -65.60
C LEU A 414 76.42 -34.67 -64.72
N GLU A 415 77.38 -35.41 -64.16
CA GLU A 415 77.10 -36.48 -63.19
C GLU A 415 76.59 -35.92 -61.85
N ARG A 416 77.20 -34.87 -61.28
CA ARG A 416 76.68 -34.22 -60.06
C ARG A 416 75.27 -33.67 -60.26
N ARG A 417 74.98 -33.13 -61.42
CA ARG A 417 73.65 -32.59 -61.75
C ARG A 417 72.61 -33.70 -61.88
N ARG A 418 72.96 -34.86 -62.44
CA ARG A 418 72.08 -36.05 -62.44
C ARG A 418 71.86 -36.60 -61.03
N ALA A 419 72.91 -36.70 -60.22
CA ALA A 419 72.79 -37.13 -58.83
C ALA A 419 71.90 -36.18 -57.99
N HIS A 420 71.96 -34.87 -58.23
CA HIS A 420 71.07 -33.90 -57.58
C HIS A 420 69.62 -33.98 -58.08
N SER A 421 69.37 -34.30 -59.35
CA SER A 421 68.00 -34.50 -59.86
C SER A 421 67.39 -35.82 -59.37
N GLU A 422 68.19 -36.85 -59.13
CA GLU A 422 67.72 -38.13 -58.58
C GLU A 422 67.51 -38.06 -57.06
N GLY A 423 68.28 -37.22 -56.33
CA GLY A 423 68.11 -37.00 -54.89
C GLY A 423 66.91 -36.13 -54.48
N LEU A 424 66.25 -35.45 -55.42
CA LEU A 424 65.05 -34.63 -55.16
C LEU A 424 63.73 -35.35 -55.53
N SER A 425 63.81 -36.62 -55.94
CA SER A 425 62.64 -37.43 -56.31
C SER A 425 62.27 -38.49 -55.26
N SER A 426 62.64 -38.30 -53.97
CA SER A 426 62.22 -39.19 -52.87
C SER A 426 61.49 -38.51 -51.69
N SER A 427 61.12 -37.23 -51.78
CA SER A 427 60.09 -36.69 -50.88
C SER A 427 58.75 -36.70 -51.62
N GLY A 428 58.11 -37.87 -51.61
CA GLY A 428 56.68 -37.96 -51.90
C GLY A 428 55.91 -36.96 -51.03
N PRO A 429 54.80 -36.38 -51.54
CA PRO A 429 53.92 -35.58 -50.70
C PRO A 429 53.46 -36.44 -49.51
N PRO A 430 53.34 -35.88 -48.29
CA PRO A 430 52.81 -36.63 -47.17
C PRO A 430 51.43 -37.17 -47.56
N SER A 431 51.33 -38.50 -47.53
CA SER A 431 50.08 -39.25 -47.63
C SER A 431 49.10 -38.70 -46.61
N LEU A 432 48.08 -37.99 -47.07
CA LEU A 432 46.83 -37.80 -46.33
C LEU A 432 46.04 -39.11 -46.48
N GLU A 433 46.45 -40.13 -45.75
CA GLU A 433 45.57 -41.24 -45.40
C GLU A 433 44.72 -40.79 -44.22
N SER A 434 43.44 -40.60 -44.56
CA SER A 434 42.27 -41.03 -43.79
C SER A 434 42.56 -41.93 -42.59
N ASP A 435 42.13 -41.49 -41.42
CA ASP A 435 41.41 -42.38 -40.50
C ASP A 435 40.35 -41.60 -39.69
N GLN A 436 39.22 -42.28 -39.51
CA GLN A 436 38.09 -42.03 -38.60
C GLN A 436 36.92 -41.17 -39.07
N GLU A 437 36.00 -41.84 -39.77
CA GLU A 437 34.57 -41.79 -39.44
C GLU A 437 34.37 -41.90 -37.91
N VAL A 438 34.02 -40.79 -37.28
CA VAL A 438 33.32 -40.77 -36.00
C VAL A 438 31.90 -40.31 -36.29
N ALA A 439 30.95 -41.19 -35.96
CA ALA A 439 29.51 -40.96 -36.06
C ALA A 439 29.06 -39.64 -35.41
N PRO A 440 27.98 -39.01 -35.90
CA PRO A 440 27.39 -37.87 -35.22
C PRO A 440 26.60 -38.38 -34.01
N SER A 441 27.21 -38.38 -32.83
CA SER A 441 26.46 -38.50 -31.57
C SER A 441 25.95 -37.12 -31.18
N GLU A 442 24.63 -37.06 -31.04
CA GLU A 442 23.85 -35.95 -30.52
C GLU A 442 24.45 -35.42 -29.21
N ALA A 443 24.86 -34.15 -29.21
CA ALA A 443 25.08 -33.39 -27.99
C ALA A 443 23.71 -33.01 -27.39
N ARG A 444 23.08 -33.99 -26.73
CA ARG A 444 22.01 -33.77 -25.78
C ARG A 444 22.62 -33.17 -24.51
N ILE A 445 22.38 -31.89 -24.28
CA ILE A 445 22.63 -31.24 -22.98
C ILE A 445 21.69 -31.92 -21.97
N GLN A 446 22.21 -32.89 -21.21
CA GLN A 446 21.57 -33.40 -20.01
C GLN A 446 22.19 -32.71 -18.80
N VAL A 447 21.35 -31.92 -18.14
CA VAL A 447 21.46 -31.52 -16.74
C VAL A 447 21.56 -32.79 -15.90
N THR A 448 22.68 -32.97 -15.20
CA THR A 448 22.79 -33.98 -14.13
C THR A 448 22.86 -33.28 -12.78
N GLU A 449 21.78 -33.44 -12.02
CA GLU A 449 21.78 -33.37 -10.57
C GLU A 449 22.64 -34.52 -10.00
N SER A 450 23.53 -34.21 -9.07
CA SER A 450 23.97 -35.03 -7.93
C SER A 450 25.04 -34.19 -7.22
N GLY A 451 25.04 -34.01 -5.92
CA GLY A 451 24.81 -34.97 -4.85
C GLY A 451 25.93 -34.70 -3.85
N ALA A 452 25.55 -34.44 -2.60
CA ALA A 452 26.41 -33.97 -1.51
C ALA A 452 27.70 -34.79 -1.28
N PRO A 453 28.69 -34.19 -0.60
CA PRO A 453 29.50 -34.92 0.35
C PRO A 453 29.28 -34.41 1.78
N SER A 454 28.79 -35.32 2.63
CA SER A 454 28.91 -35.22 4.09
C SER A 454 30.38 -35.36 4.47
N VAL A 455 30.92 -34.36 5.15
CA VAL A 455 32.14 -34.48 5.96
C VAL A 455 31.81 -34.01 7.37
N ALA A 456 31.82 -34.96 8.30
CA ALA A 456 31.76 -34.72 9.72
C ALA A 456 33.17 -34.38 10.23
N VAL A 457 33.34 -33.17 10.77
CA VAL A 457 34.41 -32.84 11.73
C VAL A 457 33.77 -31.99 12.82
N GLY A 458 33.63 -32.58 14.01
CA GLY A 458 33.39 -31.82 15.22
C GLY A 458 34.70 -31.23 15.75
N LEU A 459 34.61 -30.06 16.37
CA LEU A 459 35.15 -29.74 17.71
C LEU A 459 34.96 -28.23 18.01
N ASN A 460 34.16 -27.98 19.06
CA ASN A 460 34.16 -26.86 20.01
C ASN A 460 33.88 -25.40 19.56
N PRO A 461 32.87 -24.74 20.18
CA PRO A 461 32.71 -23.28 20.15
C PRO A 461 33.42 -22.58 21.33
N PRO A 462 33.89 -21.33 21.17
CA PRO A 462 34.22 -20.49 22.31
C PRO A 462 32.97 -19.78 22.83
N SER A 463 32.80 -19.93 24.13
CA SER A 463 32.12 -19.06 25.08
C SER A 463 32.31 -17.55 24.81
N ALA A 464 31.20 -16.80 24.81
CA ALA A 464 31.01 -15.57 25.60
C ALA A 464 29.81 -14.76 25.07
N PHE A 465 28.68 -14.80 25.76
CA PHE A 465 27.77 -13.65 25.82
C PHE A 465 27.16 -13.54 27.22
N HIS A 466 27.28 -12.33 27.77
CA HIS A 466 26.74 -11.88 29.03
C HIS A 466 25.21 -11.87 29.00
N GLU A 467 24.60 -12.52 29.99
CA GLU A 467 23.20 -12.33 30.37
C GLU A 467 23.15 -11.26 31.48
N PRO A 468 22.29 -10.23 31.39
CA PRO A 468 22.00 -9.38 32.53
C PRO A 468 20.89 -9.99 33.39
N ALA A 469 21.18 -10.11 34.68
CA ALA A 469 20.24 -10.53 35.70
C ALA A 469 19.05 -9.55 35.82
N ILE A 470 17.83 -10.05 35.61
CA ILE A 470 16.60 -9.38 36.06
C ILE A 470 16.31 -9.89 37.47
N GLN A 471 16.62 -9.06 38.46
CA GLN A 471 16.16 -9.23 39.83
C GLN A 471 14.67 -8.87 39.91
N HIS A 472 13.81 -9.85 40.14
CA HIS A 472 12.47 -9.63 40.65
C HIS A 472 12.44 -10.01 42.14
N GLU A 473 12.78 -9.06 43.00
CA GLU A 473 12.36 -9.10 44.40
C GLU A 473 10.86 -8.74 44.47
N ARG A 474 10.03 -9.72 44.81
CA ARG A 474 8.68 -9.47 45.36
C ARG A 474 8.72 -9.81 46.84
N SER A 475 9.01 -8.80 47.65
CA SER A 475 8.76 -8.80 49.09
C SER A 475 7.27 -8.57 49.35
N GLY A 476 6.76 -9.26 50.38
CA GLY A 476 5.35 -9.29 50.77
C GLY A 476 4.84 -8.03 51.48
N PRO A 477 3.60 -8.08 52.01
CA PRO A 477 2.79 -6.91 52.30
C PRO A 477 3.07 -6.33 53.69
N ARG A 478 3.21 -5.01 53.79
CA ARG A 478 3.15 -4.27 55.07
C ARG A 478 1.92 -3.37 55.09
N ARG A 479 0.97 -3.74 55.96
CA ARG A 479 0.01 -2.83 56.58
C ARG A 479 0.78 -1.88 57.51
N VAL A 480 0.59 -0.56 57.35
CA VAL A 480 0.74 0.42 58.45
C VAL A 480 -0.35 1.49 58.31
N LEU A 481 -0.92 1.81 59.47
CA LEU A 481 -2.00 2.76 59.76
C LEU A 481 -1.59 4.25 59.61
N THR A 482 -2.60 5.07 59.29
CA THR A 482 -2.93 6.45 59.73
C THR A 482 -1.86 7.52 59.96
N GLN A 483 -2.06 8.69 59.33
CA GLN A 483 -2.24 10.06 59.91
C GLN A 483 -2.04 11.08 58.76
N ALA A 484 -3.07 11.81 58.31
CA ALA A 484 -3.52 13.12 58.82
C ALA A 484 -2.40 14.17 58.82
N LEU A 485 -2.45 15.12 57.89
CA LEU A 485 -2.08 16.53 58.10
C LEU A 485 -2.54 17.40 56.92
N ASP A 486 -2.96 18.59 57.31
CA ASP A 486 -3.69 19.61 56.58
C ASP A 486 -2.93 20.22 55.41
N THR A 487 -3.67 20.62 54.36
CA THR A 487 -3.26 21.74 53.51
C THR A 487 -4.49 22.31 52.78
N GLU A 488 -4.85 23.53 53.15
CA GLU A 488 -5.83 24.36 52.45
C GLU A 488 -5.41 24.61 50.99
N PRO A 489 -6.35 24.65 50.02
CA PRO A 489 -6.07 25.21 48.72
C PRO A 489 -6.44 26.71 48.70
N GLN A 490 -5.43 27.55 48.43
CA GLN A 490 -5.61 28.95 48.11
C GLN A 490 -6.42 29.13 46.83
N LEU A 491 -7.39 30.03 46.92
CA LEU A 491 -8.20 30.58 45.83
C LEU A 491 -7.31 31.24 44.76
N GLY A 492 -7.18 30.59 43.60
CA GLY A 492 -6.65 31.20 42.39
C GLY A 492 -7.73 32.03 41.69
N GLY A 493 -7.54 33.35 41.66
CA GLY A 493 -8.39 34.30 40.96
C GLY A 493 -8.27 34.17 39.43
N ALA A 494 -9.42 34.08 38.76
CA ALA A 494 -9.53 34.28 37.32
C ALA A 494 -9.65 35.77 37.00
N PRO A 495 -8.96 36.30 35.97
CA PRO A 495 -9.28 37.62 35.46
C PRO A 495 -10.44 37.54 34.45
N ALA A 496 -11.39 38.45 34.65
CA ALA A 496 -12.53 38.71 33.81
C ALA A 496 -12.11 39.22 32.42
N LEU A 497 -12.70 38.63 31.37
CA LEU A 497 -12.72 39.20 30.03
C LEU A 497 -13.90 40.19 29.94
N GLN A 498 -13.60 41.45 29.64
CA GLN A 498 -14.58 42.42 29.14
C GLN A 498 -14.52 42.52 27.61
N PRO A 499 -15.65 42.85 26.95
CA PRO A 499 -15.77 42.90 25.50
C PRO A 499 -15.58 44.33 24.94
N GLY A 500 -15.16 44.40 23.68
CA GLY A 500 -15.52 45.50 22.78
C GLY A 500 -14.38 46.38 22.28
N SER A 501 -14.10 46.33 20.98
CA SER A 501 -14.24 47.46 20.04
C SER A 501 -13.76 47.06 18.64
N LEU A 502 -14.65 47.23 17.66
CA LEU A 502 -14.36 47.25 16.22
C LEU A 502 -13.61 48.53 15.85
N PRO A 503 -13.01 48.58 14.65
CA PRO A 503 -13.55 49.55 13.69
C PRO A 503 -13.78 48.99 12.29
N GLU A 504 -14.82 49.54 11.68
CA GLU A 504 -15.21 49.50 10.27
C GLU A 504 -14.27 50.30 9.36
N GLU A 505 -14.49 50.10 8.04
CA GLU A 505 -14.13 50.93 6.88
C GLU A 505 -12.85 50.56 6.12
N PHE A 506 -12.99 49.92 4.94
CA PHE A 506 -13.16 50.65 3.67
C PHE A 506 -13.50 49.71 2.50
N LEU A 507 -14.32 50.25 1.59
CA LEU A 507 -14.95 49.63 0.44
C LEU A 507 -14.04 49.53 -0.80
N GLN A 508 -14.14 48.37 -1.47
CA GLN A 508 -14.35 48.17 -2.92
C GLN A 508 -13.23 48.35 -3.98
N PRO A 509 -13.43 47.71 -5.17
CA PRO A 509 -12.37 47.15 -6.00
C PRO A 509 -12.08 47.96 -7.25
N SER A 510 -10.92 47.72 -7.89
CA SER A 510 -10.60 48.29 -9.21
C SER A 510 -10.51 47.21 -10.29
N THR A 511 -11.35 47.38 -11.30
CA THR A 511 -11.24 46.79 -12.65
C THR A 511 -10.79 47.89 -13.62
N ALA A 512 -9.79 47.62 -14.46
CA ALA A 512 -9.47 48.27 -15.75
C ALA A 512 -8.26 47.50 -16.32
N LEU A 513 -8.21 46.86 -17.51
CA LEU A 513 -8.64 47.19 -18.89
C LEU A 513 -7.73 48.20 -19.61
N ARG A 514 -6.75 47.68 -20.38
CA ARG A 514 -6.10 48.26 -21.59
C ARG A 514 -5.16 47.20 -22.18
N ARG A 515 -5.39 46.54 -23.34
CA ARG A 515 -5.40 46.91 -24.77
C ARG A 515 -4.09 47.47 -25.36
N GLN A 516 -3.77 46.92 -26.54
CA GLN A 516 -2.77 47.24 -27.59
C GLN A 516 -1.38 46.59 -27.42
N ALA A 517 -0.96 45.59 -28.21
CA ALA A 517 -0.78 45.49 -29.69
C ALA A 517 0.53 46.13 -30.16
N THR A 518 1.46 45.30 -30.68
CA THR A 518 2.21 45.48 -31.95
C THR A 518 3.09 44.27 -32.23
N ASP A 519 2.85 43.70 -33.41
CA ASP A 519 3.71 43.07 -34.43
C ASP A 519 5.25 43.02 -34.29
N SER A 520 5.80 42.09 -35.10
CA SER A 520 7.15 41.99 -35.70
C SER A 520 8.06 40.95 -35.00
N ASP A 521 8.35 39.76 -35.54
CA ASP A 521 8.95 39.38 -36.85
C ASP A 521 10.46 39.71 -36.97
N SER A 522 11.21 38.81 -37.60
CA SER A 522 12.69 38.68 -37.73
C SER A 522 13.44 38.08 -36.52
N GLY A 523 14.26 37.04 -36.62
CA GLY A 523 15.00 36.49 -37.76
C GLY A 523 16.35 37.20 -37.89
N ALA A 524 17.37 36.73 -37.17
CA ALA A 524 18.78 36.97 -37.51
C ALA A 524 19.72 36.02 -36.77
N GLU A 525 20.58 35.40 -37.56
CA GLU A 525 21.77 34.63 -37.19
C GLU A 525 22.71 35.38 -36.26
N ALA A 526 23.35 34.66 -35.35
CA ALA A 526 24.63 35.06 -34.77
C ALA A 526 25.51 33.83 -34.59
N THR A 527 26.48 33.71 -35.49
CA THR A 527 27.69 32.88 -35.40
C THR A 527 28.61 33.40 -34.29
N ALA A 528 29.06 32.52 -33.40
CA ALA A 528 30.29 32.65 -32.62
C ALA A 528 30.71 31.21 -32.20
N GLU A 529 31.61 30.56 -32.94
CA GLU A 529 33.06 30.52 -32.69
C GLU A 529 33.45 30.06 -31.27
N THR A 530 33.88 28.79 -31.22
CA THR A 530 35.04 28.23 -30.49
C THR A 530 35.15 28.45 -28.98
N ASP A 531 35.09 27.36 -28.22
CA ASP A 531 36.32 26.80 -27.62
C ASP A 531 36.17 25.30 -27.28
N ILE A 532 37.15 24.54 -27.74
CA ILE A 532 37.34 23.10 -27.56
C ILE A 532 38.40 22.93 -26.46
N ILE A 533 38.10 22.17 -25.42
CA ILE A 533 39.11 21.57 -24.53
C ILE A 533 38.79 20.07 -24.42
N PRO A 534 39.69 19.16 -24.82
CA PRO A 534 39.48 17.72 -24.70
C PRO A 534 39.86 17.23 -23.29
N GLN A 535 39.01 16.40 -22.69
CA GLN A 535 39.41 15.58 -21.55
C GLN A 535 39.94 14.24 -22.03
N GLU A 536 41.10 13.91 -21.47
CA GLU A 536 41.93 12.76 -21.74
C GLU A 536 41.25 11.44 -21.33
N VAL A 537 41.40 10.45 -22.20
CA VAL A 537 41.19 9.03 -21.94
C VAL A 537 42.49 8.48 -21.35
N PHE A 538 42.42 7.86 -20.17
CA PHE A 538 43.51 7.03 -19.65
C PHE A 538 43.17 5.55 -19.85
N LEU A 539 44.22 4.84 -20.29
CA LEU A 539 44.34 3.40 -20.57
C LEU A 539 44.00 2.51 -19.37
#